data_AF-A0AAF0FBG9-F1
#
_entry.id   AF-A0AAF0FBG9-F1
#
_cell.length_a   1.000
_cell.length_b   1.000
_cell.length_c   1.000
_cell.angle_alpha   90.00
_cell.angle_beta   90.00
_cell.angle_gamma   90.00
#
_symmetry.space_group_name_H-M   'P 1'
#
loop_
_entity.id
_entity.type
_entity.pdbx_description
1 polymer ?
#
loop_
_entity_poly.entity_id
_entity_poly.type
_entity_poly.pdbx_seq_one_letter_code
_entity_poly.pdbx_strand_id
1 'polypeptide(L)'
;MSAVTLDDLSLDAFNHKHGNRPLLHELTELEMALLITARHLQLRDREPFTWEMCLEELHQFVQRLQRDLNAVSMKSSSSIASANLDALNNRSIMMQVFRNLLRLELFIPESARLSLALPSGVATRTGAATNAYGVWPSATVIPEFLPVFSNVSGRAVLESARSPNRVEPLHSSLIQWAESTGV
;
A
#
# COMPACT_ATOMS: atom_id res chain seq x y z
N MET A 1 -18.43 6.85 -39.75
CA MET A 1 -17.03 7.27 -39.54
C MET A 1 -16.92 7.68 -38.08
N SER A 2 -16.55 6.73 -37.22
CA SER A 2 -16.43 6.95 -35.78
C SER A 2 -14.97 6.78 -35.41
N ALA A 3 -14.34 7.84 -34.94
CA ALA A 3 -12.98 7.83 -34.42
C ALA A 3 -12.99 7.17 -33.04
N VAL A 4 -12.31 6.03 -32.93
CA VAL A 4 -11.98 5.41 -31.65
C VAL A 4 -10.68 6.04 -31.19
N THR A 5 -10.75 6.82 -30.11
CA THR A 5 -9.61 7.49 -29.46
C THR A 5 -8.67 6.45 -28.83
N LEU A 6 -7.39 6.55 -29.23
CA LEU A 6 -6.27 5.67 -28.93
C LEU A 6 -5.58 6.04 -27.61
N ASP A 7 -6.33 6.27 -26.52
CA ASP A 7 -5.75 6.69 -25.23
C ASP A 7 -5.92 5.69 -24.08
N ASP A 8 -6.67 4.60 -24.28
CA ASP A 8 -7.06 3.70 -23.19
C ASP A 8 -6.20 2.41 -23.08
N LEU A 9 -5.09 2.31 -23.82
CA LEU A 9 -4.29 1.08 -23.93
C LEU A 9 -2.85 1.20 -23.40
N SER A 10 -2.45 2.34 -22.84
CA SER A 10 -1.05 2.57 -22.43
C SER A 10 -0.77 2.49 -20.93
N LEU A 11 -1.77 2.40 -20.05
CA LEU A 11 -1.53 2.28 -18.60
C LEU A 11 -1.34 0.82 -18.13
N ASP A 12 -1.88 -0.16 -18.87
CA ASP A 12 -1.72 -1.58 -18.54
C ASP A 12 -0.43 -2.21 -19.06
N ALA A 13 0.27 -1.54 -19.98
CA ALA A 13 1.50 -2.05 -20.62
C ALA A 13 2.78 -1.81 -19.78
N PHE A 14 2.74 -0.88 -18.82
CA PHE A 14 3.79 -0.68 -17.81
C PHE A 14 3.62 -1.56 -16.57
N ASN A 15 2.64 -2.46 -16.60
CA ASN A 15 2.47 -3.50 -15.61
C ASN A 15 3.65 -4.48 -15.77
N HIS A 16 4.70 -4.26 -14.98
CA HIS A 16 5.90 -5.09 -14.78
C HIS A 16 5.47 -6.48 -14.24
N LYS A 17 4.73 -7.21 -15.08
CA LYS A 17 4.22 -8.56 -14.88
C LYS A 17 5.42 -9.45 -14.53
N HIS A 18 5.34 -10.12 -13.38
CA HIS A 18 6.18 -11.25 -12.91
C HIS A 18 7.24 -10.99 -11.81
N GLY A 19 7.59 -9.74 -11.45
CA GLY A 19 8.60 -9.51 -10.40
C GLY A 19 8.12 -9.56 -8.95
N ASN A 20 6.90 -9.07 -8.67
CA ASN A 20 6.49 -8.78 -7.28
C ASN A 20 5.68 -9.91 -6.62
N ARG A 21 5.21 -10.89 -7.39
CA ARG A 21 4.41 -12.01 -6.87
C ARG A 21 5.08 -12.78 -5.71
N PRO A 22 6.36 -13.20 -5.81
CA PRO A 22 7.01 -13.89 -4.69
C PRO A 22 7.13 -12.98 -3.46
N LEU A 23 7.50 -11.71 -3.66
CA LEU A 23 7.63 -10.73 -2.57
C LEU A 23 6.32 -10.52 -1.82
N LEU A 24 5.18 -10.45 -2.53
CA LEU A 24 3.87 -10.28 -1.89
C LEU A 24 3.46 -11.44 -0.98
N HIS A 25 4.02 -12.65 -1.18
CA HIS A 25 3.75 -13.82 -0.33
C HIS A 25 4.61 -13.86 0.93
N GLU A 26 5.74 -13.13 0.92
CA GLU A 26 6.66 -12.98 2.06
C GLU A 26 6.25 -11.83 2.99
N LEU A 27 5.34 -10.96 2.55
CA LEU A 27 4.85 -9.85 3.37
C LEU A 27 4.12 -10.32 4.63
N THR A 28 4.30 -9.54 5.69
CA THR A 28 3.61 -9.74 6.97
C THR A 28 2.13 -9.35 6.89
N GLU A 29 1.36 -9.77 7.90
CA GLU A 29 -0.06 -9.40 8.01
C GLU A 29 -0.28 -7.87 8.01
N LEU A 30 0.56 -7.12 8.73
CA LEU A 30 0.46 -5.65 8.82
C LEU A 30 0.79 -4.96 7.48
N GLU A 31 1.78 -5.48 6.75
CA GLU A 31 2.15 -4.99 5.42
C GLU A 31 1.02 -5.22 4.43
N MET A 32 0.42 -6.41 4.45
CA MET A 32 -0.74 -6.71 3.63
C MET A 32 -1.94 -5.85 3.98
N ALA A 33 -2.18 -5.59 5.27
CA ALA A 33 -3.25 -4.68 5.70
C ALA A 33 -3.09 -3.30 5.08
N LEU A 34 -1.87 -2.72 5.09
CA LEU A 34 -1.61 -1.42 4.44
C LEU A 34 -1.77 -1.45 2.92
N LEU A 35 -1.38 -2.54 2.25
CA LEU A 35 -1.62 -2.69 0.82
C LEU A 35 -3.11 -2.78 0.48
N ILE A 36 -3.90 -3.45 1.32
CA ILE A 36 -5.36 -3.50 1.19
C ILE A 36 -5.94 -2.09 1.40
N THR A 37 -5.46 -1.35 2.40
CA THR A 37 -5.85 0.05 2.62
C THR A 37 -5.56 0.92 1.41
N ALA A 38 -4.34 0.83 0.86
CA ALA A 38 -3.95 1.58 -0.34
C ALA A 38 -4.89 1.27 -1.50
N ARG A 39 -5.28 0.00 -1.69
CA ARG A 39 -6.27 -0.38 -2.71
C ARG A 39 -7.65 0.25 -2.47
N HIS A 40 -8.13 0.28 -1.22
CA HIS A 40 -9.40 0.96 -0.88
C HIS A 40 -9.36 2.45 -1.23
N LEU A 41 -8.21 3.10 -1.02
CA LEU A 41 -8.01 4.51 -1.39
C LEU A 41 -7.98 4.69 -2.92
N GLN A 42 -7.31 3.80 -3.65
CA GLN A 42 -7.28 3.81 -5.11
C GLN A 42 -8.69 3.70 -5.72
N LEU A 43 -9.53 2.80 -5.20
CA LEU A 43 -10.90 2.62 -5.67
C LEU A 43 -11.82 3.83 -5.40
N ARG A 44 -11.42 4.73 -4.52
CA ARG A 44 -12.14 5.98 -4.24
C ARG A 44 -11.55 7.18 -4.99
N ASP A 45 -10.68 6.93 -5.97
CA ASP A 45 -9.94 7.93 -6.74
C ASP A 45 -9.16 8.91 -5.82
N ARG A 46 -8.59 8.39 -4.73
CA ARG A 46 -7.84 9.15 -3.72
C ARG A 46 -6.32 9.02 -3.88
N GLU A 47 -5.85 8.79 -5.10
CA GLU A 47 -4.42 8.67 -5.41
C GLU A 47 -3.88 9.99 -6.00
N PRO A 48 -2.70 10.50 -5.57
CA PRO A 48 -1.81 9.97 -4.53
C PRO A 48 -2.39 10.08 -3.12
N PHE A 49 -2.05 9.13 -2.26
CA PHE A 49 -2.47 9.10 -0.86
C PHE A 49 -1.30 9.39 0.08
N THR A 50 -1.61 9.89 1.27
CA THR A 50 -0.64 10.11 2.34
C THR A 50 -0.75 9.03 3.42
N TRP A 51 0.23 8.97 4.31
CA TRP A 51 0.18 8.09 5.48
C TRP A 51 -1.08 8.31 6.33
N GLU A 52 -1.48 9.57 6.57
CA GLU A 52 -2.68 9.87 7.38
C GLU A 52 -3.95 9.29 6.75
N MET A 53 -4.05 9.31 5.42
CA MET A 53 -5.20 8.73 4.71
C MET A 53 -5.23 7.20 4.87
N CYS A 54 -4.06 6.54 4.83
CA CYS A 54 -3.96 5.12 5.11
C CYS A 54 -4.33 4.80 6.56
N LEU A 55 -3.81 5.59 7.51
CA LEU A 55 -4.08 5.38 8.93
C LEU A 55 -5.57 5.53 9.24
N GLU A 56 -6.22 6.55 8.68
CA GLU A 56 -7.65 6.79 8.87
C GLU A 56 -8.50 5.64 8.33
N GLU A 57 -8.26 5.18 7.11
CA GLU A 57 -8.99 4.01 6.56
C GLU A 57 -8.75 2.73 7.37
N LEU A 58 -7.52 2.54 7.87
CA LEU A 58 -7.18 1.41 8.71
C LEU A 58 -7.91 1.49 10.07
N HIS A 59 -7.95 2.66 10.71
CA HIS A 59 -8.70 2.88 11.95
C HIS A 59 -10.19 2.62 11.75
N GLN A 60 -10.78 3.07 10.64
CA GLN A 60 -12.18 2.81 10.33
C GLN A 60 -12.45 1.31 10.18
N PHE A 61 -11.53 0.57 9.55
CA PHE A 61 -11.62 -0.89 9.47
C PHE A 61 -11.54 -1.54 10.85
N VAL A 62 -10.54 -1.16 11.66
CA VAL A 62 -10.35 -1.66 13.03
C VAL A 62 -11.59 -1.40 13.89
N GLN A 63 -12.16 -0.20 13.84
CA GLN A 63 -13.38 0.15 14.58
C GLN A 63 -14.59 -0.68 14.15
N ARG A 64 -14.75 -0.94 12.83
CA ARG A 64 -15.80 -1.84 12.34
C ARG A 64 -15.63 -3.25 12.87
N LEU A 65 -14.40 -3.78 12.83
CA LEU A 65 -14.09 -5.09 13.39
C LEU A 65 -14.34 -5.17 14.90
N GLN A 66 -13.90 -4.17 15.67
CA GLN A 66 -14.16 -4.12 17.11
C GLN A 66 -15.67 -4.15 17.40
N ARG A 67 -16.46 -3.40 16.63
CA ARG A 67 -17.92 -3.40 16.77
C ARG A 67 -18.53 -4.76 16.45
N ASP A 68 -18.09 -5.39 15.37
CA ASP A 68 -18.60 -6.70 14.94
C ASP A 68 -18.21 -7.79 15.94
N LEU A 69 -16.98 -7.76 16.45
CA LEU A 69 -16.54 -8.65 17.53
C LEU A 69 -17.34 -8.41 18.81
N ASN A 70 -17.59 -7.17 19.23
CA ASN A 70 -18.39 -6.87 20.40
C ASN A 70 -19.85 -7.31 20.25
N ALA A 71 -20.41 -7.23 19.04
CA ALA A 71 -21.76 -7.74 18.74
C ALA A 71 -21.83 -9.28 18.81
N VAL A 72 -20.74 -9.97 18.48
CA VAL A 72 -20.63 -11.44 18.53
C VAL A 72 -20.17 -11.96 19.91
N SER A 73 -19.43 -11.15 20.67
CA SER A 73 -18.75 -11.50 21.93
C SER A 73 -19.69 -11.71 23.12
N MET A 74 -21.01 -11.71 22.93
CA MET A 74 -21.91 -12.34 23.92
C MET A 74 -21.76 -13.88 23.98
N LYS A 75 -20.93 -14.53 23.14
CA LYS A 75 -20.81 -16.00 23.12
C LYS A 75 -19.42 -16.66 23.17
N SER A 76 -18.28 -16.03 22.85
CA SER A 76 -16.96 -16.66 23.09
C SER A 76 -15.79 -15.71 22.86
N SER A 77 -14.85 -15.69 23.80
CA SER A 77 -13.63 -14.86 23.84
C SER A 77 -12.50 -15.44 22.99
N SER A 78 -12.05 -14.72 21.95
CA SER A 78 -10.85 -15.03 21.18
C SER A 78 -9.74 -14.01 21.46
N SER A 79 -8.90 -14.29 22.46
CA SER A 79 -7.80 -13.42 22.95
C SER A 79 -6.67 -13.16 21.94
N ILE A 80 -6.61 -13.90 20.83
CA ILE A 80 -5.55 -13.76 19.81
C ILE A 80 -5.92 -12.70 18.78
N ALA A 81 -7.22 -12.57 18.45
CA ALA A 81 -7.70 -11.56 17.51
C ALA A 81 -7.51 -10.12 18.04
N SER A 82 -7.50 -9.93 19.36
CA SER A 82 -7.31 -8.61 19.98
C SER A 82 -5.87 -8.10 19.85
N ALA A 83 -4.85 -8.96 19.95
CA ALA A 83 -3.45 -8.52 19.88
C ALA A 83 -3.06 -8.01 18.48
N ASN A 84 -3.55 -8.65 17.42
CA ASN A 84 -3.31 -8.19 16.04
C ASN A 84 -4.09 -6.91 15.75
N LEU A 85 -5.29 -6.77 16.32
CA LEU A 85 -6.09 -5.56 16.20
C LEU A 85 -5.43 -4.36 16.90
N ASP A 86 -4.82 -4.59 18.06
CA ASP A 86 -4.04 -3.58 18.78
C ASP A 86 -2.80 -3.16 17.98
N ALA A 87 -2.13 -4.10 17.30
CA ALA A 87 -1.00 -3.81 16.42
C ALA A 87 -1.42 -2.96 15.20
N LEU A 88 -2.55 -3.29 14.57
CA LEU A 88 -3.13 -2.50 13.46
C LEU A 88 -3.55 -1.09 13.90
N ASN A 89 -3.97 -0.93 15.15
CA ASN A 89 -4.34 0.37 15.72
C ASN A 89 -3.13 1.19 16.22
N ASN A 90 -1.94 0.57 16.31
CA ASN A 90 -0.76 1.25 16.81
C ASN A 90 -0.07 2.05 15.71
N ARG A 91 -0.25 3.37 15.73
CA ARG A 91 0.35 4.32 14.79
C ARG A 91 1.86 4.14 14.60
N SER A 92 2.62 3.90 15.68
CA SER A 92 4.08 3.82 15.61
C SER A 92 4.56 2.58 14.86
N ILE A 93 3.90 1.44 15.10
CA ILE A 93 4.18 0.17 14.42
C ILE A 93 3.81 0.31 12.95
N MET A 94 2.60 0.78 12.66
CA MET A 94 2.12 0.90 11.29
C MET A 94 2.91 1.94 10.46
N MET A 95 3.42 3.01 11.08
CA MET A 95 4.37 3.92 10.44
C MET A 95 5.68 3.22 10.05
N GLN A 96 6.20 2.35 10.92
CA GLN A 96 7.40 1.58 10.62
C GLN A 96 7.15 0.62 9.44
N VAL A 97 5.96 -0.01 9.40
CA VAL A 97 5.52 -0.86 8.30
C VAL A 97 5.42 -0.06 7.00
N PHE A 98 4.82 1.13 7.04
CA PHE A 98 4.72 2.03 5.89
C PHE A 98 6.10 2.40 5.32
N ARG A 99 7.07 2.68 6.20
CA ARG A 99 8.46 2.91 5.79
C ARG A 99 9.11 1.67 5.19
N ASN A 100 8.76 0.48 5.66
CA ASN A 100 9.26 -0.75 5.07
C ASN A 100 8.71 -0.96 3.66
N LEU A 101 7.42 -0.72 3.45
CA LEU A 101 6.79 -0.77 2.12
C LEU A 101 7.40 0.25 1.13
N LEU A 102 7.81 1.43 1.62
CA LEU A 102 8.57 2.39 0.82
C LEU A 102 9.96 1.86 0.44
N ARG A 103 10.65 1.19 1.37
CA ARG A 103 11.98 0.58 1.10
C ARG A 103 11.89 -0.59 0.12
N LEU A 104 10.80 -1.34 0.16
CA LEU A 104 10.51 -2.45 -0.76
C LEU A 104 9.99 -1.98 -2.13
N GLU A 105 9.92 -0.67 -2.37
CA GLU A 105 9.41 -0.06 -3.62
C GLU A 105 7.97 -0.49 -3.98
N LEU A 106 7.20 -0.95 -2.99
CA LEU A 106 5.76 -1.22 -3.15
C LEU A 106 4.95 0.07 -3.10
N PHE A 107 5.46 1.04 -2.34
CA PHE A 107 4.99 2.42 -2.28
C PHE A 107 6.04 3.35 -2.89
N ILE A 108 5.60 4.23 -3.78
CA ILE A 108 6.48 5.13 -4.51
C ILE A 108 6.08 6.59 -4.23
N PRO A 109 6.97 7.42 -3.69
CA PRO A 109 6.73 8.85 -3.55
C PRO A 109 6.48 9.54 -4.89
N GLU A 110 5.57 10.50 -4.92
CA GLU A 110 5.28 11.30 -6.12
C GLU A 110 6.54 11.96 -6.71
N SER A 111 7.40 12.50 -5.83
CA SER A 111 8.66 13.15 -6.20
C SER A 111 9.64 12.20 -6.92
N ALA A 112 9.64 10.91 -6.57
CA ALA A 112 10.46 9.91 -7.23
C ALA A 112 9.93 9.60 -8.64
N ARG A 113 8.60 9.60 -8.82
CA ARG A 113 7.97 9.39 -10.14
C ARG A 113 8.26 10.53 -11.11
N LEU A 114 8.25 11.78 -10.63
CA LEU A 114 8.56 12.96 -11.46
C LEU A 114 10.05 13.02 -11.85
N SER A 115 10.95 12.54 -10.98
CA SER A 115 12.39 12.50 -11.26
C SER A 115 12.76 11.45 -12.32
N LEU A 116 11.97 10.38 -12.47
CA LEU A 116 12.13 9.37 -13.52
C LEU A 116 11.71 9.85 -14.92
N ALA A 117 10.99 10.98 -15.01
CA ALA A 117 10.52 11.57 -16.28
C ALA A 117 11.47 12.63 -16.86
N LEU A 118 12.67 12.82 -16.29
CA LEU A 118 13.63 13.77 -16.83
C LEU A 118 14.46 13.12 -17.95
N PRO A 119 14.35 13.59 -19.22
CA PRO A 119 15.30 13.21 -20.24
C PRO A 119 16.70 13.62 -19.78
N SER A 120 17.66 12.71 -19.91
CA SER A 120 19.06 12.91 -19.53
C SER A 120 19.63 14.14 -20.25
N GLY A 121 19.59 15.29 -19.59
CA GLY A 121 19.92 16.57 -20.19
C GLY A 121 20.58 17.50 -19.18
N VAL A 122 21.91 17.59 -19.30
CA VAL A 122 22.79 18.62 -18.73
C VAL A 122 23.08 18.51 -17.23
N ALA A 123 24.17 17.81 -16.92
CA ALA A 123 24.86 17.89 -15.64
C ALA A 123 25.66 19.20 -15.54
N THR A 124 25.20 20.15 -14.73
CA THR A 124 26.09 21.12 -14.07
C THR A 124 26.38 20.65 -12.65
N ARG A 125 27.60 20.15 -12.49
CA ARG A 125 28.16 19.55 -11.28
C ARG A 125 28.53 20.64 -10.26
N THR A 126 27.74 20.79 -9.19
CA THR A 126 28.16 21.19 -7.83
C THR A 126 27.00 20.96 -6.84
N GLY A 127 26.94 19.80 -6.18
CA GLY A 127 25.91 19.52 -5.17
C GLY A 127 26.05 18.12 -4.56
N ALA A 128 25.63 17.97 -3.30
CA ALA A 128 25.84 16.81 -2.44
C ALA A 128 25.39 15.45 -3.04
N ALA A 129 26.02 14.37 -2.57
CA ALA A 129 25.91 12.99 -3.06
C ALA A 129 24.52 12.60 -3.58
N THR A 130 24.42 12.45 -4.90
CA THR A 130 23.22 12.00 -5.60
C THR A 130 23.28 10.47 -5.78
N ASN A 131 22.31 9.75 -5.21
CA ASN A 131 22.01 8.37 -5.63
C ASN A 131 21.16 8.41 -6.90
N ALA A 132 21.01 7.25 -7.57
CA ALA A 132 20.33 7.06 -8.86
C ALA A 132 18.85 7.55 -8.95
N TYR A 133 18.31 8.10 -7.87
CA TYR A 133 16.93 8.57 -7.70
C TYR A 133 16.82 10.10 -7.52
N GLY A 134 17.90 10.86 -7.74
CA GLY A 134 17.92 12.30 -7.47
C GLY A 134 18.11 12.65 -5.99
N VAL A 135 18.14 13.95 -5.68
CA VAL A 135 18.25 14.46 -4.31
C VAL A 135 16.95 14.09 -3.59
N TRP A 136 16.99 13.02 -2.79
CA TRP A 136 15.97 12.80 -1.77
C TRP A 136 15.87 14.12 -0.99
N PRO A 137 14.66 14.70 -0.85
CA PRO A 137 14.55 15.92 -0.09
C PRO A 137 15.14 15.63 1.29
N SER A 138 16.05 16.52 1.72
CA SER A 138 16.78 16.48 2.97
C SER A 138 15.91 15.94 4.11
N ALA A 139 16.53 15.32 5.13
CA ALA A 139 15.93 14.63 6.29
C ALA A 139 14.82 15.38 7.09
N THR A 140 14.35 16.52 6.60
CA THR A 140 13.24 17.35 7.05
C THR A 140 11.88 17.03 6.40
N VAL A 141 11.77 16.12 5.41
CA VAL A 141 10.45 15.72 4.90
C VAL A 141 9.81 14.75 5.86
N ILE A 142 8.76 15.24 6.54
CA ILE A 142 7.93 14.47 7.44
C ILE A 142 7.28 13.35 6.62
N PRO A 143 7.62 12.06 6.85
CA PRO A 143 7.13 10.94 6.05
C PRO A 143 5.59 10.82 6.06
N GLU A 144 4.96 11.40 7.08
CA GLU A 144 3.51 11.38 7.31
C GLU A 144 2.71 12.12 6.22
N PHE A 145 3.32 13.13 5.59
CA PHE A 145 2.67 13.97 4.59
C PHE A 145 3.17 13.71 3.16
N LEU A 146 4.02 12.70 2.98
CA LEU A 146 4.56 12.39 1.67
C LEU A 146 3.46 11.75 0.81
N PRO A 147 3.09 12.35 -0.33
CA PRO A 147 2.16 11.73 -1.27
C PRO A 147 2.83 10.54 -1.94
N VAL A 148 2.13 9.41 -1.94
CA VAL A 148 2.61 8.11 -2.36
C VAL A 148 1.60 7.45 -3.30
N PHE A 149 2.13 6.73 -4.28
CA PHE A 149 1.40 5.85 -5.19
C PHE A 149 1.67 4.38 -4.82
N SER A 150 0.68 3.51 -5.02
CA SER A 150 0.91 2.07 -4.90
C SER A 150 1.36 1.49 -6.24
N ASN A 151 2.52 0.84 -6.25
CA ASN A 151 3.06 0.16 -7.42
C ASN A 151 2.44 -1.24 -7.63
N VAL A 152 1.62 -1.69 -6.69
CA VAL A 152 1.02 -3.03 -6.71
C VAL A 152 -0.40 -2.93 -7.25
N SER A 153 -0.69 -3.67 -8.32
CA SER A 153 -2.06 -3.79 -8.83
C SER A 153 -2.98 -4.42 -7.78
N GLY A 154 -4.21 -3.90 -7.66
CA GLY A 154 -5.18 -4.44 -6.71
C GLY A 154 -5.42 -5.94 -6.89
N ARG A 155 -5.43 -6.42 -8.15
CA ARG A 155 -5.58 -7.84 -8.49
C ARG A 155 -4.49 -8.71 -7.89
N ALA A 156 -3.23 -8.24 -7.89
CA ALA A 156 -2.11 -8.93 -7.27
C ALA A 156 -2.21 -8.96 -5.74
N VAL A 157 -2.70 -7.88 -5.11
CA VAL A 157 -2.94 -7.85 -3.65
C VAL A 157 -3.96 -8.91 -3.25
N LEU A 158 -5.08 -9.03 -3.98
CA LEU A 158 -6.14 -9.99 -3.66
C LEU A 158 -5.74 -11.43 -3.98
N GLU A 159 -5.05 -11.67 -5.09
CA GLU A 159 -4.48 -12.99 -5.41
C GLU A 159 -3.49 -13.43 -4.31
N SER A 160 -2.64 -12.51 -3.85
CA SER A 160 -1.69 -12.78 -2.77
C SER A 160 -2.37 -12.97 -1.41
N ALA A 161 -3.45 -12.23 -1.11
CA ALA A 161 -4.20 -12.37 0.14
C ALA A 161 -4.97 -13.70 0.22
N ARG A 162 -5.45 -14.23 -0.91
CA ARG A 162 -6.13 -15.53 -1.00
C ARG A 162 -5.18 -16.72 -1.11
N SER A 163 -3.91 -16.48 -1.41
CA SER A 163 -2.95 -17.55 -1.67
C SER A 163 -2.70 -18.36 -0.39
N PRO A 164 -2.87 -19.70 -0.41
CA PRO A 164 -2.50 -20.54 0.72
C PRO A 164 -0.97 -20.69 0.86
N ASN A 165 -0.20 -20.26 -0.13
CA ASN A 165 1.27 -20.40 -0.18
C ASN A 165 2.00 -19.23 0.50
N ARG A 166 1.30 -18.36 1.25
CA ARG A 166 1.94 -17.28 2.00
C ARG A 166 2.79 -17.84 3.13
N VAL A 167 3.89 -17.16 3.44
CA VAL A 167 4.71 -17.47 4.62
C VAL A 167 3.90 -17.22 5.90
N GLU A 168 3.14 -16.12 5.92
CA GLU A 168 2.22 -15.78 7.01
C GLU A 168 0.76 -15.78 6.52
N PRO A 169 -0.10 -16.66 7.08
CA PRO A 169 -1.52 -16.68 6.72
C PRO A 169 -2.24 -15.47 7.29
N LEU A 170 -3.12 -14.86 6.49
CA LEU A 170 -3.90 -13.68 6.88
C LEU A 170 -5.16 -14.07 7.66
N HIS A 171 -5.58 -13.22 8.59
CA HIS A 171 -6.86 -13.39 9.26
C HIS A 171 -8.04 -13.29 8.28
N SER A 172 -9.09 -14.08 8.50
CA SER A 172 -10.28 -14.14 7.64
C SER A 172 -10.94 -12.77 7.44
N SER A 173 -10.94 -11.93 8.47
CA SER A 173 -11.45 -10.56 8.42
C SER A 173 -10.69 -9.66 7.43
N LEU A 174 -9.36 -9.80 7.34
CA LEU A 174 -8.55 -9.06 6.36
C LEU A 174 -8.78 -9.57 4.95
N ILE A 175 -8.94 -10.88 4.78
CA ILE A 175 -9.29 -11.46 3.48
C ILE A 175 -10.64 -10.94 3.03
N GLN A 176 -11.67 -10.98 3.89
CA GLN A 176 -13.00 -10.45 3.59
C GLN A 176 -12.95 -8.94 3.28
N TRP A 177 -12.11 -8.18 4.00
CA TRP A 177 -11.92 -6.76 3.72
C TRP A 177 -11.22 -6.52 2.38
N ALA A 178 -10.23 -7.33 2.03
CA ALA A 178 -9.62 -7.33 0.70
C ALA A 178 -10.64 -7.69 -0.38
N GLU A 179 -11.57 -8.61 -0.13
CA GLU A 179 -12.61 -8.99 -1.09
C GLU A 179 -13.64 -7.89 -1.31
N SER A 180 -13.97 -7.12 -0.26
CA SER A 180 -14.87 -5.97 -0.37
C SER A 180 -14.35 -4.88 -1.31
N THR A 181 -13.05 -4.90 -1.65
CA THR A 181 -12.50 -4.01 -2.68
C THR A 181 -12.97 -4.35 -4.08
N GLY A 182 -13.51 -5.55 -4.35
CA GLY A 182 -14.09 -5.91 -5.63
C GLY A 182 -13.09 -5.97 -6.80
N VAL A 183 -13.04 -7.11 -7.46
CA VAL A 183 -12.87 -7.15 -8.92
C VAL A 183 -14.11 -7.82 -9.46
#